data_AF-A0A2E8AKT8-F1
#
_entry.id   AF-A0A2E8AKT8-F1
#
_cell.length_a   1.000
_cell.length_b   1.000
_cell.length_c   1.000
_cell.angle_alpha   90.00
_cell.angle_beta   90.00
_cell.angle_gamma   90.00
#
_symmetry.space_group_name_H-M   'P 1'
#
loop_
_entity.id
_entity.type
_entity.pdbx_description
1 polymer ?
#
loop_
_entity_poly.entity_id
_entity_poly.type
_entity_poly.pdbx_seq_one_letter_code
_entity_poly.pdbx_strand_id
1 'polypeptide(L)' 'MKVISFLNKCGPLFFGVLILAPVLVEIMNLYNFSLPIISNIVFSLLLGFSWGLIATIRGSWI' A
#
# COMPACT_ATOMS: atom_id res chain seq x y z
N MET A 1 9.34 6.50 -24.43
CA MET A 1 9.65 5.21 -23.75
C MET A 1 10.02 5.36 -22.26
N LYS A 2 10.64 6.47 -21.79
CA LYS A 2 11.06 6.63 -20.38
C LYS A 2 9.91 6.65 -19.35
N VAL A 3 8.76 7.26 -19.67
CA VAL A 3 7.62 7.38 -18.74
C VAL A 3 6.98 6.01 -18.43
N ILE A 4 6.80 5.17 -19.45
CA ILE A 4 6.23 3.81 -19.29
C ILE A 4 7.18 2.95 -18.45
N SER A 5 8.49 3.06 -18.68
CA SER A 5 9.52 2.39 -17.86
C SER A 5 9.48 2.82 -16.39
N PHE A 6 9.24 4.11 -16.12
CA PHE A 6 9.13 4.64 -14.77
C PHE A 6 7.85 4.18 -14.08
N LEU A 7 6.71 4.22 -14.78
CA LEU A 7 5.43 3.67 -14.28
C LEU A 7 5.55 2.19 -13.94
N ASN A 8 6.24 1.41 -14.77
CA ASN A 8 6.42 -0.01 -14.52
C ASN A 8 7.29 -0.27 -13.28
N LYS A 9 8.30 0.58 -13.02
CA LYS A 9 9.09 0.52 -11.79
C LYS A 9 8.29 0.89 -10.55
N CYS A 10 7.44 1.92 -10.62
CA CYS A 10 6.60 2.35 -9.51
C CYS A 10 5.30 1.55 -9.36
N GLY A 11 5.04 0.57 -10.24
CA GLY A 11 3.87 -0.29 -10.19
C GLY A 11 3.58 -0.88 -8.80
N PRO A 12 4.59 -1.41 -8.07
CA PRO A 12 4.39 -1.94 -6.72
C PRO A 12 3.91 -0.88 -5.72
N LEU A 13 4.42 0.35 -5.81
CA LEU A 13 3.97 1.45 -4.96
C LEU A 13 2.52 1.83 -5.23
N PHE A 14 2.12 1.94 -6.49
CA PHE A 14 0.72 2.20 -6.85
C PHE A 14 -0.20 1.07 -6.39
N PHE A 15 0.22 -0.18 -6.52
CA PHE A 15 -0.53 -1.33 -6.02
C PHE A 15 -0.68 -1.27 -4.49
N GLY A 16 0.40 -0.98 -3.76
CA GLY A 16 0.40 -0.86 -2.31
C GLY A 16 -0.57 0.21 -1.80
N VAL A 17 -0.63 1.36 -2.46
CA VAL A 17 -1.49 2.48 -2.02
C VAL A 17 -2.93 2.35 -2.51
N LEU A 18 -3.12 2.00 -3.79
CA LEU A 18 -4.45 2.04 -4.42
C LEU A 18 -5.24 0.74 -4.27
N ILE A 19 -4.57 -0.39 -4.00
CA ILE A 19 -5.23 -1.70 -3.89
C ILE A 19 -5.02 -2.28 -2.49
N LEU A 20 -3.77 -2.41 -2.04
CA LEU A 20 -3.49 -3.05 -0.76
C LEU A 20 -4.07 -2.24 0.42
N ALA A 21 -3.89 -0.92 0.44
CA ALA A 21 -4.43 -0.08 1.51
C ALA A 21 -5.96 -0.19 1.67
N PRO A 22 -6.80 0.05 0.63
CA PRO A 22 -8.26 -0.06 0.80
C PRO A 22 -8.72 -1.48 1.17
N VAL A 23 -8.08 -2.53 0.64
CA VAL A 23 -8.36 -3.91 1.05
C VAL A 23 -8.05 -4.11 2.54
N LEU A 24 -6.93 -3.57 3.00
CA LEU A 24 -6.54 -3.67 4.41
C LEU A 24 -7.50 -2.89 5.33
N VAL A 25 -8.03 -1.75 4.88
CA VAL A 25 -9.06 -0.99 5.61
C VAL A 25 -10.35 -1.78 5.73
N GLU A 26 -10.83 -2.37 4.64
CA GLU A 26 -12.01 -3.24 4.64
C GLU A 26 -11.82 -4.42 5.60
N ILE A 27 -10.66 -5.08 5.56
CA ILE A 27 -10.33 -6.16 6.50
C ILE A 27 -10.39 -5.63 7.94
N MET A 28 -9.71 -4.52 8.26
CA MET A 28 -9.73 -3.96 9.62
C MET A 28 -11.16 -3.61 10.09
N ASN A 29 -11.98 -3.05 9.20
CA ASN A 29 -13.37 -2.71 9.49
C ASN A 29 -14.23 -3.97 9.73
N LEU A 30 -14.06 -5.01 8.92
CA LEU A 30 -14.77 -6.30 9.09
C LEU A 30 -14.44 -6.95 10.44
N TYR A 31 -13.19 -6.86 10.88
CA TYR A 31 -12.75 -7.38 12.18
C TYR A 31 -13.01 -6.43 13.35
N ASN A 32 -13.69 -5.28 13.13
CA ASN A 32 -13.87 -4.22 14.12
C ASN A 32 -12.55 -3.78 14.79
N PHE A 33 -11.44 -3.88 14.05
CA PHE A 33 -10.14 -3.49 14.52
C PHE A 33 -10.00 -1.99 14.37
N SER A 34 -10.17 -1.25 15.45
CA SER A 34 -10.00 0.21 15.49
C SER A 34 -8.73 0.58 16.26
N LEU A 35 -7.86 1.34 15.63
CA LEU A 35 -6.71 1.92 16.33
C LEU A 35 -7.16 3.16 17.13
N PRO A 36 -6.75 3.31 18.41
CA PRO A 36 -7.25 4.38 19.28
C PRO A 36 -6.72 5.77 18.92
N ILE A 37 -5.60 5.86 18.19
CA ILE A 37 -4.88 7.11 17.91
C ILE A 37 -4.96 7.50 16.43
N ILE A 38 -5.21 6.52 15.54
CA ILE A 38 -5.07 6.69 14.09
C ILE A 38 -6.26 6.02 13.43
N SER A 39 -6.82 6.63 12.39
CA SER A 39 -7.87 5.99 11.61
C SER A 39 -7.32 4.77 10.85
N ASN A 40 -8.16 3.75 10.68
CA ASN A 40 -7.79 2.54 9.94
C ASN A 40 -7.24 2.87 8.55
N ILE A 41 -7.85 3.87 7.87
CA ILE A 41 -7.38 4.33 6.57
C ILE A 41 -5.95 4.86 6.59
N VAL A 42 -5.59 5.71 7.57
CA VAL A 42 -4.24 6.28 7.66
C VAL A 42 -3.22 5.18 7.96
N PHE A 43 -3.56 4.25 8.85
CA PHE A 43 -2.69 3.12 9.17
C PHE A 43 -2.47 2.20 7.95
N SER A 44 -3.56 1.83 7.26
CA SER A 44 -3.48 1.00 6.06
C SER A 44 -2.77 1.69 4.91
N LEU A 45 -2.91 3.01 4.76
CA LEU A 45 -2.17 3.78 3.77
C LEU A 45 -0.67 3.76 4.06
N LEU A 46 -0.28 3.94 5.33
CA LEU A 46 1.12 3.87 5.76
C LEU A 46 1.70 2.50 5.48
N LEU A 47 1.00 1.42 5.84
CA LEU A 47 1.45 0.06 5.55
C LEU A 47 1.55 -0.20 4.05
N GLY A 48 0.51 0.15 3.28
CA GLY A 48 0.48 -0.02 1.83
C GLY A 48 1.57 0.75 1.12
N PHE A 49 1.81 2.01 1.52
CA PHE A 49 2.87 2.84 1.00
C PHE A 49 4.25 2.28 1.35
N SER A 50 4.48 1.92 2.62
CA SER A 50 5.78 1.38 3.08
C SER A 50 6.12 0.08 2.34
N TRP A 51 5.17 -0.85 2.27
CA TRP A 51 5.35 -2.14 1.62
C TRP A 51 5.53 -1.99 0.11
N GLY A 52 4.73 -1.15 -0.55
CA GLY A 52 4.85 -0.85 -1.97
C GLY A 52 6.15 -0.11 -2.33
N LEU A 53 6.64 0.76 -1.45
CA LEU A 53 7.94 1.43 -1.61
C LEU A 53 9.10 0.44 -1.48
N ILE A 54 9.07 -0.44 -0.47
CA ILE A 54 10.07 -1.50 -0.30
C ILE A 54 10.07 -2.42 -1.52
N ALA A 55 8.90 -2.82 -2.01
CA ALA A 55 8.78 -3.67 -3.20
C ALA A 55 9.27 -2.97 -4.48
N THR A 56 9.05 -1.66 -4.58
CA THR A 56 9.58 -0.84 -5.68
C THR A 56 11.11 -0.76 -5.65
N ILE A 57 11.71 -0.62 -4.46
CA ILE A 57 13.17 -0.54 -4.30
C ILE A 57 13.83 -1.90 -4.51
N ARG A 58 13.27 -2.97 -3.93
CA ARG A 58 13.82 -4.34 -4.03
C ARG A 58 13.50 -5.02 -5.35
N GLY A 59 12.49 -4.54 -6.09
CA GLY A 59 11.97 -5.20 -7.29
C GLY A 59 11.24 -6.52 -7.02
N SER A 60 10.96 -6.82 -5.74
CA SER A 60 10.30 -8.03 -5.26
C SER A 60 9.42 -7.69 -4.06
N TRP A 61 8.27 -8.36 -3.95
CA TRP A 61 7.36 -8.25 -2.80
C TRP A 61 7.77 -9.14 -1.60
N ILE A 62 8.74 -10.05 -1.81
CA ILE A 62 9.30 -10.98 -0.83
C ILE A 62 10.80 -10.66 -0.66
#